data_AF-A0A2T5K506-F1
#
_entry.id   AF-A0A2T5K506-F1
#
_cell.length_a   1.000
_cell.length_b   1.000
_cell.length_c   1.000
_cell.angle_alpha   90.00
_cell.angle_beta   90.00
_cell.angle_gamma   90.00
#
_symmetry.space_group_name_H-M   'P 1'
#
loop_
_entity.id
_entity.type
_entity.pdbx_description
1 polymer ?
#
loop_
_entity_poly.entity_id
_entity_poly.type
_entity_poly.pdbx_seq_one_letter_code
_entity_poly.pdbx_strand_id
1 'polypeptide(L)'
;MTLIENWKDVLKKAWSVRMTYVTAALESIQQGIKQVPAEWLGLNPDLFAATADICGGLVLVSAGLTVIVRLMEQKNLTVTKND
;
A
#
# COMPACT_ATOMS: atom_id res chain seq x y z
N MET A 1 29.45 5.20 1.19
CA MET A 1 28.29 4.55 0.53
C MET A 1 27.92 5.40 -0.67
N THR A 2 28.26 4.96 -1.88
CA THR A 2 27.89 5.65 -3.12
C THR A 2 26.45 5.28 -3.47
N LEU A 3 25.57 6.29 -3.52
CA LEU A 3 24.24 6.09 -4.10
C LEU A 3 24.42 5.67 -5.55
N ILE A 4 23.81 4.54 -5.93
CA ILE A 4 23.78 4.07 -7.32
C ILE A 4 23.17 5.20 -8.15
N GLU A 5 23.85 5.67 -9.20
CA GLU A 5 23.44 6.84 -10.01
C GLU A 5 21.99 6.74 -10.51
N ASN A 6 21.46 5.52 -10.66
CA ASN A 6 20.10 5.22 -11.13
C ASN A 6 19.08 4.86 -10.04
N TRP A 7 19.35 5.21 -8.77
CA TRP A 7 18.49 4.82 -7.64
C TRP A 7 17.01 5.24 -7.82
N LYS A 8 16.75 6.40 -8.42
CA LYS A 8 15.37 6.88 -8.69
C LYS A 8 14.64 5.99 -9.69
N ASP A 9 15.33 5.52 -10.73
CA ASP A 9 14.71 4.68 -11.76
C ASP A 9 14.48 3.26 -11.26
N VAL A 10 15.40 2.74 -10.44
CA VAL A 10 15.20 1.46 -9.74
C VAL A 10 13.99 1.54 -8.82
N LEU A 11 13.85 2.60 -8.01
CA LEU A 11 12.70 2.78 -7.14
C LEU A 11 11.39 3.01 -7.92
N LYS A 12 11.41 3.71 -9.06
CA LYS A 12 10.21 3.89 -9.91
C LYS A 12 9.77 2.60 -10.62
N LYS A 13 10.71 1.72 -10.97
CA LYS A 13 10.43 0.40 -11.54
C LYS A 13 9.99 -0.60 -10.48
N ALA A 14 10.46 -0.45 -9.24
CA ALA A 14 10.10 -1.33 -8.16
C ALA A 14 8.58 -1.35 -7.94
N TRP A 15 7.99 -2.53 -8.07
CA TRP A 15 6.59 -2.78 -7.82
C TRP A 15 6.26 -2.56 -6.34
N SER A 16 7.24 -2.77 -5.45
CA SER A 16 7.11 -2.46 -4.02
C SER A 16 6.82 -0.99 -3.74
N VAL A 17 7.41 -0.06 -4.48
CA VAL A 17 7.17 1.38 -4.32
C VAL A 17 5.75 1.73 -4.74
N ARG A 18 5.28 1.17 -5.86
CA ARG A 18 3.89 1.36 -6.31
C ARG A 18 2.89 0.81 -5.30
N MET A 19 3.13 -0.38 -4.77
CA MET A 19 2.28 -0.99 -3.74
C MET A 19 2.31 -0.20 -2.43
N THR A 20 3.45 0.40 -2.07
CA THR A 20 3.55 1.30 -0.91
C THR A 20 2.67 2.54 -1.11
N TYR A 21 2.69 3.15 -2.30
CA TYR A 21 1.81 4.27 -2.64
C TYR A 21 0.33 3.89 -2.61
N VAL A 22 -0.04 2.72 -3.13
CA VAL A 22 -1.41 2.21 -3.08
C VAL A 22 -1.87 1.99 -1.64
N THR A 23 -1.00 1.41 -0.80
CA THR A 23 -1.28 1.22 0.63
C THR A 23 -1.51 2.56 1.33
N ALA A 24 -0.62 3.54 1.10
CA ALA A 24 -0.75 4.87 1.69
C ALA A 24 -2.02 5.61 1.21
N ALA A 25 -2.40 5.45 -0.06
CA ALA A 25 -3.64 5.99 -0.59
C ALA A 25 -4.87 5.36 0.09
N LEU A 26 -4.90 4.03 0.22
CA LEU A 26 -5.96 3.30 0.93
C LEU A 26 -6.04 3.71 2.40
N GLU A 27 -4.92 3.87 3.08
CA GLU A 27 -4.87 4.37 4.47
C GLU A 27 -5.44 5.78 4.58
N SER A 28 -5.11 6.67 3.64
CA SER A 28 -5.65 8.04 3.62
C SER A 28 -7.16 8.06 3.45
N ILE A 29 -7.70 7.16 2.61
CA ILE A 29 -9.15 6.99 2.42
C ILE A 29 -9.77 6.45 3.69
N GLN A 30 -9.18 5.43 4.32
CA GLN A 30 -9.69 4.85 5.57
C GLN A 30 -9.73 5.89 6.70
N GLN A 31 -8.69 6.70 6.86
CA GLN A 31 -8.66 7.77 7.86
C GLN A 31 -9.68 8.87 7.54
N GLY A 32 -9.86 9.21 6.26
CA GLY A 32 -10.89 10.13 5.81
C GLY A 32 -12.30 9.64 6.15
N ILE A 33 -12.60 8.36 5.91
CA ILE A 33 -13.89 7.75 6.25
C ILE A 33 -14.14 7.83 7.76
N LYS A 34 -13.14 7.66 8.63
CA LYS A 34 -13.32 7.80 10.10
C LYS A 34 -13.68 9.23 10.53
N GLN A 35 -13.34 10.24 9.74
CA GLN A 35 -13.63 11.64 10.03
C GLN A 35 -15.01 12.08 9.50
N VAL A 36 -15.64 11.29 8.63
CA VAL A 36 -16.94 11.60 8.03
C VAL A 36 -18.04 10.88 8.81
N PRO A 37 -18.99 11.59 9.43
CA PRO A 37 -20.15 10.96 10.04
C PRO A 37 -21.03 10.31 8.97
N ALA A 38 -21.56 9.11 9.24
CA ALA A 38 -22.50 8.42 8.34
C ALA A 38 -23.71 9.31 7.96
N GLU A 39 -24.13 10.16 8.90
CA GLU A 39 -25.21 11.13 8.77
C GLU A 39 -24.95 12.17 7.66
N TRP A 40 -23.69 12.54 7.42
CA TRP A 40 -23.33 13.51 6.37
C TRP A 40 -23.47 12.93 4.96
N LEU A 41 -23.43 11.60 4.85
CA LEU A 41 -23.61 10.88 3.59
C LEU A 41 -25.05 10.36 3.43
N GLY A 42 -25.93 10.59 4.40
CA GLY A 42 -27.29 10.04 4.43
C GLY A 42 -27.30 8.50 4.46
N LEU A 43 -26.21 7.88 4.91
CA LEU A 43 -26.05 6.42 4.92
C LEU A 43 -26.45 5.85 6.28
N ASN A 44 -26.98 4.62 6.25
CA ASN A 44 -27.22 3.84 7.46
C ASN A 44 -25.86 3.60 8.19
N PRO A 45 -25.77 3.87 9.51
CA PRO A 45 -24.56 3.64 10.31
C PRO A 45 -23.96 2.24 10.15
N ASP A 46 -24.78 1.19 10.04
CA ASP A 46 -24.30 -0.18 9.88
C ASP A 46 -23.63 -0.42 8.53
N LEU A 47 -24.20 0.15 7.45
CA LEU A 47 -23.60 0.08 6.11
C LEU A 47 -22.31 0.89 6.02
N PHE A 48 -22.25 2.01 6.73
CA PHE A 48 -21.06 2.84 6.81
C PHE A 48 -19.92 2.14 7.56
N ALA A 49 -20.23 1.52 8.70
CA ALA A 49 -19.27 0.72 9.46
C ALA A 49 -18.73 -0.47 8.64
N ALA A 50 -19.62 -1.21 7.96
CA ALA A 50 -19.21 -2.30 7.09
C ALA A 50 -18.27 -1.84 5.95
N THR A 51 -18.54 -0.66 5.37
CA THR A 51 -17.69 -0.08 4.32
C THR A 51 -16.32 0.32 4.86
N ALA A 52 -16.27 0.91 6.06
CA ALA A 52 -15.03 1.26 6.74
C ALA A 52 -14.18 0.03 7.08
N ASP A 53 -14.82 -1.06 7.52
CA ASP A 53 -14.16 -2.34 7.80
C ASP A 53 -13.59 -2.99 6.54
N ILE A 54 -14.35 -2.99 5.44
CA ILE A 54 -13.86 -3.48 4.14
C ILE A 54 -12.63 -2.68 3.69
N CYS A 55 -12.66 -1.35 3.82
CA CYS A 55 -11.51 -0.50 3.50
C CYS A 55 -10.31 -0.84 4.38
N GLY A 56 -10.51 -1.05 5.68
CA GLY A 56 -9.46 -1.47 6.60
C GLY A 56 -8.86 -2.85 6.26
N GLY A 57 -9.70 -3.80 5.86
CA GLY A 57 -9.24 -5.10 5.38
C GLY A 57 -8.39 -4.99 4.11
N LEU A 58 -8.79 -4.15 3.16
CA LEU A 58 -8.03 -3.90 1.93
C LEU A 58 -6.67 -3.24 2.20
N VAL A 59 -6.61 -2.30 3.14
CA VAL A 59 -5.34 -1.72 3.62
C VAL A 59 -4.39 -2.81 4.11
N LEU A 60 -4.86 -3.68 5.01
CA LEU A 60 -4.03 -4.78 5.56
C LEU A 60 -3.53 -5.73 4.47
N VAL A 61 -4.39 -6.10 3.52
CA VAL A 61 -4.01 -6.97 2.39
C VAL A 61 -2.96 -6.28 1.52
N SER A 62 -3.12 -5.00 1.21
CA SER A 62 -2.17 -4.23 0.40
C SER A 62 -0.81 -4.06 1.08
N ALA A 63 -0.80 -3.84 2.40
CA ALA A 63 0.42 -3.79 3.20
C ALA A 63 1.14 -5.15 3.22
N GLY A 64 0.41 -6.25 3.44
CA GLY A 64 0.96 -7.60 3.39
C GLY A 64 1.57 -7.95 2.03
N LEU A 65 0.86 -7.63 0.94
CA LEU A 65 1.38 -7.80 -0.43
C LEU A 65 2.63 -6.97 -0.69
N THR A 66 2.71 -5.74 -0.17
CA THR A 66 3.90 -4.89 -0.30
C THR A 66 5.14 -5.56 0.28
N VAL A 67 5.01 -6.22 1.45
CA VAL A 67 6.11 -6.97 2.08
C VAL A 67 6.53 -8.15 1.21
N ILE A 68 5.58 -8.92 0.69
CA ILE A 68 5.86 -10.08 -0.18
C ILE A 68 6.57 -9.61 -1.47
N VAL A 69 6.11 -8.53 -2.09
CA VAL A 69 6.74 -7.95 -3.29
C VAL A 69 8.16 -7.49 -3.00
N ARG A 70 8.42 -6.83 -1.87
CA ARG A 70 9.79 -6.46 -1.46
C ARG A 70 10.69 -7.67 -1.30
N LEU A 71 10.19 -8.75 -0.69
CA LEU A 71 10.95 -9.99 -0.50
C LEU A 71 11.29 -10.65 -1.85
N MET A 72 10.35 -10.65 -2.80
CA MET A 72 10.58 -11.16 -4.16
C MET A 72 11.61 -10.31 -4.92
N GLU A 73 11.52 -8.98 -4.83
CA GLU A 73 12.50 -8.07 -5.43
C GLU A 73 13.90 -8.27 -4.85
N GLN A 74 14.03 -8.42 -3.52
CA GLN A 74 15.33 -8.71 -2.90
C GLN A 74 15.91 -10.05 -3.37
N LYS A 75 15.09 -11.10 -3.47
CA LYS A 75 15.55 -12.41 -3.98
C LYS A 75 16.05 -12.32 -5.43
N ASN A 76 15.33 -11.64 -6.31
CA ASN A 76 15.75 -11.47 -7.70
C ASN A 76 17.07 -10.69 -7.83
N LEU A 77 17.29 -9.68 -6.98
CA LEU A 77 18.53 -8.90 -6.95
C LEU A 77 19.73 -9.69 -6.41
N THR A 78 19.50 -10.68 -5.54
CA THR A 78 20.58 -11.57 -5.05
C THR A 78 20.97 -12.63 -6.08
N VAL A 79 20.02 -13.15 -6.85
CA VAL A 79 20.31 -14.16 -7.90
C VAL A 79 21.17 -13.55 -9.02
N THR A 80 20.89 -12.31 -9.41
CA THR A 80 21.66 -11.61 -10.46
C THR A 80 23.03 -11.10 -10.02
N LYS A 81 23.38 -11.17 -8.73
CA LYS A 81 24.68 -10.73 -8.21
C LYS A 81 25.71 -11.85 -8.09
N ASN A 82 25.29 -13.10 -8.25
CA ASN A 82 26.12 -14.29 -8.08
C ASN A 82 26.51 -14.97 -9.41
N ASP A 83 26.09 -14.41 -10.55
CA ASP A 83 26.57 -14.73 -11.91
C ASP A 83 27.52 -13.63 -12.39
#